data_AF-A0A6J6HRF3-F1
#
_entry.id   AF-A0A6J6HRF3-F1
#
_cell.length_a   1.000
_cell.length_b   1.000
_cell.length_c   1.000
_cell.angle_alpha   90.00
_cell.angle_beta   90.00
_cell.angle_gamma   90.00
#
_symmetry.space_group_name_H-M   'P 1'
#
loop_
_entity.id
_entity.type
_entity.pdbx_description
1 polymer ?
#
loop_
_entity_poly.entity_id
_entity_poly.type
_entity_poly.pdbx_seq_one_letter_code
_entity_poly.pdbx_strand_id
1 'polypeptide(L)'
;MAFGQPSGPPANAKQVKELLALLNAAGHSDFRDARGPMGFNQRQAAGKFTRDEADDFIAQLQEWAEIAEAADAVPTPVAPAPQAIKPKVTAAEKSLKSVPTEVLAAELQSRGWVVLEP
;
A
#
# COMPACT_ATOMS: atom_id res chain seq x y z
N MET A 1 -8.02 23.85 -18.39
CA MET A 1 -8.01 22.59 -17.62
C MET A 1 -8.51 22.90 -16.22
N ALA A 2 -9.73 22.49 -15.86
CA ALA A 2 -10.33 22.83 -14.56
C ALA A 2 -9.86 21.84 -13.48
N PHE A 3 -9.05 22.32 -12.53
CA PHE A 3 -8.64 21.55 -11.37
C PHE A 3 -9.86 21.20 -10.52
N GLY A 4 -10.06 19.90 -10.25
CA GLY A 4 -11.07 19.42 -9.30
C GLY A 4 -12.35 18.81 -9.90
N GLN A 5 -12.52 18.80 -11.23
CA GLN A 5 -13.59 18.01 -11.85
C GLN A 5 -13.14 16.55 -12.03
N PRO A 6 -13.92 15.54 -11.60
CA PRO A 6 -13.61 14.15 -11.90
C PRO A 6 -13.62 13.97 -13.41
N SER A 7 -12.56 13.36 -13.97
CA SER A 7 -12.40 13.25 -15.43
C SER A 7 -13.23 12.11 -16.03
N GLY A 8 -14.51 12.03 -15.72
CA GLY A 8 -15.34 10.96 -16.27
C GLY A 8 -16.72 10.81 -15.64
N PRO A 9 -17.56 9.96 -16.23
CA PRO A 9 -18.84 9.58 -15.66
C PRO A 9 -18.63 8.89 -14.30
N PRO A 10 -19.59 8.99 -13.37
CA PRO A 10 -19.52 8.28 -12.11
C PRO A 10 -19.53 6.76 -12.33
N ALA A 11 -18.87 6.03 -11.44
CA ALA A 11 -18.90 4.57 -11.45
C ALA A 11 -20.32 4.04 -11.24
N ASN A 12 -20.64 2.92 -11.89
CA ASN A 12 -21.92 2.25 -11.69
C ASN A 12 -21.96 1.56 -10.31
N ALA A 13 -23.14 1.40 -9.73
CA ALA A 13 -23.33 0.72 -8.45
C ALA A 13 -22.77 -0.72 -8.43
N LYS A 14 -22.74 -1.41 -9.58
CA LYS A 14 -22.11 -2.72 -9.72
C LYS A 14 -20.59 -2.64 -9.50
N GLN A 15 -19.91 -1.71 -10.17
CA GLN A 15 -18.47 -1.51 -10.04
C GLN A 15 -18.09 -1.15 -8.60
N VAL A 16 -18.83 -0.22 -7.97
CA VAL A 16 -18.54 0.18 -6.58
C VAL A 16 -18.75 -0.99 -5.60
N LYS A 17 -19.76 -1.84 -5.82
CA LYS A 17 -19.99 -3.05 -5.00
C LYS A 17 -18.90 -4.09 -5.20
N GLU A 18 -18.48 -4.31 -6.44
CA GLU A 18 -17.40 -5.24 -6.79
C GLU A 18 -16.07 -4.80 -6.18
N LEU A 19 -15.72 -3.52 -6.33
CA LEU A 19 -14.56 -2.92 -5.70
C LEU A 19 -14.58 -3.12 -4.18
N LEU A 20 -15.72 -2.85 -3.53
CA LEU A 20 -15.86 -3.08 -2.08
C LEU A 20 -15.70 -4.57 -1.72
N ALA A 21 -16.24 -5.49 -2.53
CA ALA A 21 -16.12 -6.92 -2.28
C ALA A 21 -14.66 -7.39 -2.37
N LEU A 22 -13.92 -6.93 -3.39
CA LEU A 22 -12.49 -7.22 -3.55
C LEU A 22 -11.65 -6.65 -2.40
N LEU A 23 -11.96 -5.44 -1.95
CA LEU A 23 -11.31 -4.85 -0.78
C LEU A 23 -11.56 -5.66 0.49
N ASN A 24 -12.79 -6.13 0.72
CA ASN A 24 -13.10 -7.02 1.83
C ASN A 24 -12.34 -8.35 1.75
N ALA A 25 -12.24 -8.93 0.56
CA ALA A 25 -11.45 -10.15 0.34
C ALA A 25 -9.96 -9.91 0.62
N ALA A 26 -9.44 -8.71 0.31
CA ALA A 26 -8.09 -8.28 0.65
C ALA A 26 -7.91 -7.90 2.14
N GLY A 27 -8.97 -7.97 2.96
CA GLY A 27 -8.92 -7.73 4.40
C GLY A 27 -9.28 -6.31 4.85
N HIS A 28 -9.76 -5.45 3.95
CA HIS A 28 -10.20 -4.08 4.26
C HIS A 28 -11.70 -4.00 4.54
N SER A 29 -12.09 -3.33 5.63
CA SER A 29 -13.52 -3.22 5.99
C SER A 29 -14.32 -2.27 5.10
N ASP A 30 -13.69 -1.18 4.63
CA ASP A 30 -14.33 -0.17 3.78
C ASP A 30 -13.29 0.64 2.97
N PHE A 31 -13.79 1.60 2.16
CA PHE A 31 -12.93 2.49 1.37
C PHE A 31 -12.06 3.44 2.21
N ARG A 32 -12.41 3.70 3.47
CA ARG A 32 -11.60 4.55 4.35
C ARG A 32 -10.43 3.79 4.93
N ASP A 33 -10.65 2.56 5.33
CA ASP A 33 -9.61 1.64 5.77
C ASP A 33 -8.61 1.36 4.63
N ALA A 34 -9.13 1.09 3.44
CA ALA A 34 -8.32 0.88 2.25
C ALA A 34 -7.58 2.13 1.75
N ARG A 35 -7.85 3.32 2.31
CA ARG A 35 -7.34 4.61 1.79
C ARG A 35 -5.81 4.65 1.71
N GLY A 36 -5.14 4.26 2.79
CA GLY A 36 -3.69 4.26 2.86
C GLY A 36 -3.07 3.28 1.87
N PRO A 37 -3.38 1.97 1.98
CA PRO A 37 -2.79 0.95 1.12
C PRO A 37 -3.15 1.10 -0.36
N MET A 38 -4.34 1.62 -0.69
CA MET A 38 -4.77 1.84 -2.08
C MET A 38 -4.46 3.23 -2.63
N GLY A 39 -3.92 4.13 -1.81
CA GLY A 39 -3.65 5.51 -2.23
C GLY A 39 -4.90 6.31 -2.60
N PHE A 40 -6.08 5.92 -2.11
CA PHE A 40 -7.33 6.60 -2.45
C PHE A 40 -7.31 8.06 -2.00
N ASN A 41 -7.77 8.96 -2.87
CA ASN A 41 -8.01 10.35 -2.50
C ASN A 41 -9.27 10.49 -1.60
N GLN A 42 -9.52 11.69 -1.07
CA GLN A 42 -10.59 11.89 -0.07
C GLN A 42 -11.98 11.57 -0.63
N ARG A 43 -12.19 11.85 -1.92
CA ARG A 43 -13.43 11.57 -2.65
C ARG A 43 -13.64 10.06 -2.78
N GLN A 44 -12.60 9.34 -3.18
CA GLN A 44 -12.62 7.87 -3.34
C GLN A 44 -12.82 7.16 -2.00
N ALA A 45 -12.20 7.63 -0.92
CA ALA A 45 -12.43 7.13 0.43
C ALA A 45 -13.88 7.36 0.94
N ALA A 46 -14.63 8.25 0.28
CA ALA A 46 -16.06 8.43 0.50
C ALA A 46 -16.93 7.58 -0.45
N GLY A 47 -16.34 6.62 -1.17
CA GLY A 47 -17.03 5.74 -2.13
C GLY A 47 -17.35 6.37 -3.49
N LYS A 48 -16.77 7.53 -3.80
CA LYS A 48 -17.07 8.29 -5.03
C LYS A 48 -15.96 8.12 -6.06
N PHE A 49 -16.19 7.20 -6.99
CA PHE A 49 -15.28 6.86 -8.08
C PHE A 49 -15.87 7.29 -9.43
N THR A 50 -15.01 7.60 -10.40
CA THR A 50 -15.41 7.57 -11.81
C THR A 50 -15.42 6.13 -12.32
N ARG A 51 -16.07 5.89 -13.46
CA ARG A 51 -16.09 4.58 -14.10
C ARG A 51 -14.68 4.02 -14.32
N ASP A 52 -13.81 4.81 -14.94
CA ASP A 52 -12.46 4.38 -15.30
C ASP A 52 -11.61 4.10 -14.04
N GLU A 53 -11.62 5.02 -13.07
CA GLU A 53 -11.00 4.79 -11.74
C GLU A 53 -11.45 3.48 -11.09
N ALA A 54 -12.75 3.16 -11.14
CA ALA A 54 -13.25 1.92 -10.53
C ALA A 54 -12.75 0.68 -11.28
N ASP A 55 -12.74 0.71 -12.61
CA ASP A 55 -12.23 -0.38 -13.44
C ASP A 55 -10.73 -0.62 -13.19
N ASP A 56 -9.94 0.45 -13.07
CA ASP A 56 -8.50 0.37 -12.79
C ASP A 56 -8.21 -0.29 -11.43
N PHE A 57 -8.92 0.11 -10.37
CA PHE A 57 -8.72 -0.49 -9.04
C PHE A 57 -9.23 -1.92 -8.94
N ILE A 58 -10.34 -2.25 -9.64
CA ILE A 58 -10.83 -3.62 -9.72
C ILE A 58 -9.78 -4.51 -10.38
N ALA A 59 -9.23 -4.09 -11.53
CA ALA A 59 -8.18 -4.84 -12.22
C ALA A 59 -6.94 -5.04 -11.34
N GLN A 60 -6.48 -3.98 -10.66
CA GLN A 60 -5.33 -4.05 -9.74
C GLN A 60 -5.56 -5.05 -8.60
N LEU A 61 -6.74 -5.02 -7.96
CA LEU A 61 -7.05 -5.92 -6.85
C LEU A 61 -7.20 -7.37 -7.29
N GLN A 62 -7.75 -7.62 -8.49
CA GLN A 62 -7.83 -8.95 -9.06
C GLN A 62 -6.44 -9.51 -9.38
N GLU A 63 -5.55 -8.71 -9.96
CA GLU A 63 -4.16 -9.11 -10.22
C GLU A 63 -3.43 -9.43 -8.91
N TRP A 64 -3.61 -8.63 -7.86
CA TRP A 64 -3.02 -8.90 -6.56
C TRP A 64 -3.56 -10.18 -5.92
N ALA A 65 -4.86 -10.45 -6.07
CA ALA A 65 -5.46 -11.69 -5.61
C ALA A 65 -4.89 -12.90 -6.37
N GLU A 66 -4.73 -12.81 -7.69
CA GLU A 66 -4.12 -13.87 -8.50
C GLU A 66 -2.65 -14.13 -8.11
N ILE A 67 -1.88 -13.08 -7.86
CA ILE A 67 -0.49 -13.20 -7.37
C ILE A 67 -0.46 -13.87 -5.99
N ALA A 68 -1.39 -13.50 -5.09
CA ALA A 68 -1.48 -14.10 -3.76
C ALA A 68 -1.84 -15.60 -3.82
N GLU A 69 -2.81 -15.97 -4.66
CA GLU A 69 -3.19 -17.38 -4.91
C GLU A 69 -2.03 -18.18 -5.53
N ALA A 70 -1.32 -17.60 -6.51
CA ALA A 70 -0.16 -18.25 -7.12
C ALA A 70 1.00 -18.43 -6.13
N ALA A 71 1.18 -17.51 -5.18
CA ALA A 71 2.18 -17.61 -4.13
C ALA A 71 1.85 -18.72 -3.11
N ASP A 72 0.57 -18.98 -2.85
CA ASP A 72 0.10 -20.06 -1.96
C ASP A 72 0.19 -21.45 -2.64
N ALA A 73 0.15 -21.49 -3.98
CA ALA A 73 0.25 -22.72 -4.79
C ALA A 73 1.68 -23.29 -4.95
N VAL A 74 2.72 -22.55 -4.55
CA VAL A 74 4.09 -23.08 -4.48
C VAL A 74 4.26 -23.80 -3.13
N PRO A 75 4.77 -25.06 -3.07
CA PRO A 75 5.06 -25.70 -1.80
C PRO A 75 6.24 -24.98 -1.16
N THR A 76 5.94 -23.93 -0.41
CA THR A 76 6.91 -23.18 0.37
C THR A 76 7.31 -24.05 1.56
N PRO A 77 8.61 -24.29 1.81
CA PRO A 77 9.03 -24.95 3.05
C PRO A 77 8.51 -24.12 4.23
N VAL A 78 7.91 -24.82 5.19
CA VAL A 78 7.19 -24.29 6.36
C VAL A 78 7.90 -23.10 7.00
N ALA A 79 7.20 -21.97 7.10
CA ALA A 79 7.50 -20.87 8.02
C ALA A 79 6.21 -20.33 8.66
N PRO A 80 6.25 -19.85 9.90
CA PRO A 80 5.17 -20.04 10.87
C PRO A 80 4.08 -18.93 10.88
N ALA A 81 2.95 -19.32 11.47
CA ALA A 81 1.70 -18.60 11.77
C ALA A 81 1.80 -17.09 12.13
N PRO A 82 0.71 -16.32 11.91
CA PRO A 82 0.71 -14.86 12.00
C PRO A 82 0.92 -14.38 13.44
N GLN A 83 2.10 -13.84 13.71
CA GLN A 83 2.37 -13.11 14.94
C GLN A 83 1.94 -11.64 14.75
N ALA A 84 1.27 -11.13 15.78
CA ALA A 84 0.86 -9.75 15.97
C ALA A 84 1.83 -8.73 15.35
N ILE A 85 1.26 -7.69 14.73
CA ILE A 85 1.95 -6.57 14.07
C ILE A 85 2.99 -5.97 15.02
N LYS A 86 4.23 -6.48 14.94
CA LYS A 86 5.43 -5.76 15.36
C LYS A 86 5.82 -4.87 14.18
N PRO A 87 6.22 -3.61 14.39
CA PRO A 87 6.59 -2.71 13.31
C PRO A 87 7.62 -3.39 12.42
N LYS A 88 7.21 -3.69 11.18
CA LYS A 88 8.03 -4.45 10.24
C LYS A 88 9.11 -3.49 9.76
N VAL A 89 10.26 -3.55 10.43
CA VAL A 89 11.50 -2.86 10.06
C VAL A 89 11.67 -3.03 8.55
N THR A 90 11.50 -1.93 7.83
CA THR A 90 11.51 -1.86 6.38
C THR A 90 12.86 -2.31 5.84
N ALA A 91 12.92 -2.72 4.57
CA ALA A 91 14.18 -3.15 3.94
C ALA A 91 15.27 -2.05 4.02
N ALA A 92 14.85 -0.77 3.98
CA ALA A 92 15.71 0.38 4.19
C ALA A 92 16.31 0.41 5.61
N GLU A 93 15.49 0.19 6.65
CA GLU A 93 15.96 0.17 8.05
C GLU A 93 16.87 -1.04 8.36
N LYS A 94 16.67 -2.18 7.68
CA LYS A 94 17.61 -3.32 7.78
C LYS A 94 18.96 -3.00 7.16
N SER A 95 18.97 -2.29 6.04
CA SER A 95 20.21 -1.88 5.36
C SER A 95 20.99 -0.85 6.18
N LEU A 96 20.29 0.07 6.86
CA LEU A 96 20.91 1.06 7.76
C LEU A 96 21.61 0.41 8.97
N LYS A 97 21.10 -0.73 9.47
CA LYS A 97 21.73 -1.49 10.58
C LYS A 97 23.05 -2.17 10.19
N SER A 98 23.27 -2.41 8.90
CA SER A 98 24.54 -2.98 8.41
C SER A 98 25.62 -1.92 8.15
N VAL A 99 25.29 -0.63 8.22
CA VAL A 99 26.27 0.45 8.03
C VAL A 99 26.92 0.78 9.39
N PRO A 100 28.26 0.80 9.49
CA PRO A 100 28.95 1.23 10.70
C PRO A 100 28.60 2.67 11.08
N THR A 101 28.43 2.92 12.37
CA THR A 101 27.98 4.21 12.91
C THR A 101 28.92 5.35 12.53
N GLU A 102 30.22 5.10 12.47
CA GLU A 102 31.25 6.08 12.13
C GLU A 102 31.11 6.56 10.68
N VAL A 103 30.78 5.64 9.77
CA VAL A 103 30.55 5.95 8.34
C VAL A 103 29.26 6.74 8.18
N LEU A 104 28.22 6.39 8.93
CA LEU A 104 26.94 7.09 8.89
C LEU A 104 27.03 8.50 9.49
N ALA A 105 27.82 8.68 10.55
CA ALA A 105 28.11 9.98 11.15
C ALA A 105 28.88 10.89 10.17
N ALA A 106 29.90 10.36 9.48
CA ALA A 106 30.66 11.11 8.49
C ALA A 106 29.80 11.56 7.30
N GLU A 107 28.87 10.72 6.83
CA GLU A 107 27.92 11.06 5.77
C GLU A 107 26.91 12.13 6.19
N LEU A 108 26.42 12.09 7.42
CA LEU A 108 25.53 13.13 7.93
C LEU A 108 26.26 14.47 8.06
N GLN A 109 27.51 14.45 8.53
CA GLN A 109 28.35 15.64 8.67
C GLN A 109 28.75 16.24 7.32
N SER A 110 29.08 15.40 6.32
CA SER A 110 29.38 15.86 4.95
C SER A 110 28.16 16.53 4.29
N ARG A 111 26.96 16.11 4.68
CA ARG A 111 25.67 16.70 4.26
C ARG A 111 25.24 17.91 5.08
N GLY A 112 26.11 18.42 5.96
CA GLY A 112 25.89 19.63 6.74
C GLY A 112 25.07 19.43 8.02
N TRP A 113 24.87 18.19 8.46
CA TRP A 113 24.20 17.89 9.72
C TRP A 113 25.22 17.80 10.86
N VAL A 114 24.87 18.29 12.05
CA VAL A 114 25.72 18.13 13.25
C VAL A 114 25.33 16.82 13.94
N VAL A 115 26.28 15.90 14.06
CA VAL A 115 26.10 14.62 14.76
C VAL A 115 26.60 14.76 16.20
N LEU A 116 25.76 14.40 17.16
CA LEU A 116 26.10 14.27 18.58
C LEU A 116 26.05 12.78 18.93
N GLU A 117 27.06 12.31 19.67
CA GLU A 117 26.99 10.97 20.26
C GLU A 117 25.85 10.93 21.29
N PRO A 118 25.06 9.85 21.33
CA PRO A 118 23.92 9.71 22.25
C PRO A 118 24.33 9.60 23.72
#